data_AF-A0A0M2UVU0-F1
#
_entry.id   AF-A0A0M2UVU0-F1
#
_cell.length_a   1.000
_cell.length_b   1.000
_cell.length_c   1.000
_cell.angle_alpha   90.00
_cell.angle_beta   90.00
_cell.angle_gamma   90.00
#
_symmetry.space_group_name_H-M   'P 1'
#
loop_
_entity.id
_entity.type
_entity.pdbx_description
1 polymer ?
#
loop_
_entity_poly.entity_id
_entity_poly.type
_entity_poly.pdbx_seq_one_letter_code
_entity_poly.pdbx_strand_id
1 'polypeptide(L)'
;MQRKEEAKQHVFRVVELTEDTIDPVIWGKNYPRQYDGYRRTVDTERTRHGGSEAFNRLEEYPRWREIFLGYAFGVDYREDRGHAYMLSDQDITERIKIIKQTGACLHCHASILTAYRETGLKAGIPADEAHRQEQIIKGFEIVCAMPYSEARTLVSHPVSCVDCHDPDTLQLRVTRPAFLKALQALASSDSPLPHLPSIERWRKDGRKGEYDVNTMATRQEMRSFACGQCHVEYYFKGDGKLVTYPWHNGMRVDQIEAYYDETGFKDWTHKTSGAPMLKAQHPEFEMWSQGIHARSGVSCADCHMPFKREGAIKISDHHVRSPLLNISNACQTCHHIPESELKARITLIQDNTRDLMSRTEVAVVDLIHALQRAQELGIPAESLKTAQSLHRKAQWRLDFVAAENSMGFHAPQEAARILGEAIDYARQGQLETLRLQALATTKDKP
;
A
#
# COMPACT_ATOMS: atom_id res chain seq x y z
N MET A 1 35.93 -29.81 19.58
CA MET A 1 35.50 -28.50 19.03
C MET A 1 34.24 -28.57 18.15
N GLN A 2 33.73 -29.74 17.72
CA GLN A 2 32.60 -29.83 16.78
C GLN A 2 31.19 -29.49 17.34
N ARG A 3 30.86 -29.81 18.60
CA ARG A 3 29.48 -29.58 19.13
C ARG A 3 29.12 -28.12 19.45
N LYS A 4 30.11 -27.21 19.47
CA LYS A 4 29.86 -25.77 19.73
C LYS A 4 29.51 -25.00 18.45
N GLU A 5 29.81 -25.54 17.27
CA GLU A 5 29.38 -24.95 15.98
C GLU A 5 27.92 -25.32 15.65
N GLU A 6 27.49 -26.55 15.95
CA GLU A 6 26.09 -26.98 15.80
C GLU A 6 25.11 -26.11 16.61
N ALA A 7 25.54 -25.60 17.77
CA ALA A 7 24.72 -24.67 18.58
C ALA A 7 24.64 -23.25 17.99
N LYS A 8 25.54 -22.89 17.07
CA LYS A 8 25.53 -21.60 16.35
C LYS A 8 24.82 -21.69 14.99
N GLN A 9 24.77 -22.88 14.39
CA GLN A 9 23.98 -23.13 13.19
C GLN A 9 22.52 -23.43 13.57
N HIS A 10 21.68 -22.39 13.56
CA HIS A 10 20.24 -22.53 13.82
C HIS A 10 19.49 -23.27 12.70
N VAL A 11 20.10 -23.41 11.52
CA VAL A 11 19.57 -24.13 10.35
C VAL A 11 20.71 -24.82 9.60
N PHE A 12 20.51 -26.07 9.20
CA PHE A 12 21.42 -26.80 8.32
C PHE A 12 21.26 -26.28 6.89
N ARG A 13 22.25 -25.52 6.38
CA ARG A 13 22.23 -25.00 5.00
C ARG A 13 22.59 -26.11 4.04
N VAL A 14 21.59 -26.55 3.27
CA VAL A 14 21.69 -27.58 2.22
C VAL A 14 22.17 -26.98 0.91
N VAL A 15 21.80 -25.72 0.64
CA VAL A 15 22.21 -24.97 -0.56
C VAL A 15 22.72 -23.58 -0.19
N GLU A 16 23.61 -23.04 -1.02
CA GLU A 16 24.01 -21.64 -0.95
C GLU A 16 22.86 -20.76 -1.44
N LEU A 17 22.62 -19.66 -0.73
CA LEU A 17 21.66 -18.64 -1.11
C LEU A 17 22.44 -17.35 -1.35
N THR A 18 22.08 -16.62 -2.39
CA THR A 18 22.75 -15.38 -2.78
C THR A 18 21.72 -14.29 -3.06
N GLU A 19 22.22 -13.08 -3.31
CA GLU A 19 21.44 -11.93 -3.76
C GLU A 19 20.69 -12.14 -5.09
N ASP A 20 20.95 -13.23 -5.80
CA ASP A 20 20.31 -13.57 -7.08
C ASP A 20 19.39 -14.80 -6.95
N THR A 21 19.27 -15.37 -5.75
CA THR A 21 18.38 -16.52 -5.51
C THR A 21 16.93 -16.03 -5.36
N ILE A 22 16.25 -15.80 -6.48
CA ILE A 22 14.85 -15.32 -6.50
C ILE A 22 13.81 -16.44 -6.45
N ASP A 23 14.18 -17.68 -6.76
CA ASP A 23 13.27 -18.82 -6.74
C ASP A 23 13.06 -19.29 -5.28
N PRO A 24 11.85 -19.15 -4.71
CA PRO A 24 11.58 -19.53 -3.33
C PRO A 24 11.72 -21.05 -3.09
N VAL A 25 11.65 -21.90 -4.13
CA VAL A 25 11.92 -23.35 -4.02
C VAL A 25 13.33 -23.60 -3.49
N ILE A 26 14.31 -22.82 -3.93
CA ILE A 26 15.70 -22.96 -3.51
C ILE A 26 15.86 -22.58 -2.04
N TRP A 27 15.20 -21.50 -1.60
CA TRP A 27 15.12 -21.13 -0.18
C TRP A 27 14.46 -22.22 0.65
N GLY A 28 13.42 -22.87 0.13
CA GLY A 28 12.72 -23.99 0.78
C GLY A 28 13.58 -25.21 1.08
N LYS A 29 14.72 -25.39 0.39
CA LYS A 29 15.68 -26.46 0.74
C LYS A 29 16.36 -26.22 2.10
N ASN A 30 16.56 -24.95 2.46
CA ASN A 30 17.10 -24.55 3.76
C ASN A 30 16.00 -24.26 4.78
N TYR A 31 14.87 -23.69 4.35
CA TYR A 31 13.78 -23.19 5.21
C TYR A 31 12.41 -23.77 4.80
N PRO A 32 12.23 -25.11 4.86
CA PRO A 32 11.05 -25.77 4.32
C PRO A 32 9.75 -25.30 4.98
N ARG A 33 9.76 -25.04 6.30
CA ARG A 33 8.54 -24.64 7.03
C ARG A 33 8.04 -23.26 6.64
N GLN A 34 8.96 -22.32 6.42
CA GLN A 34 8.66 -20.96 5.95
C GLN A 34 8.20 -21.01 4.50
N TYR A 35 8.86 -21.80 3.66
CA TYR A 35 8.47 -21.99 2.26
C TYR A 35 7.08 -22.63 2.13
N ASP A 36 6.77 -23.65 2.94
CA ASP A 36 5.43 -24.25 2.98
C ASP A 36 4.37 -23.22 3.38
N GLY A 37 4.64 -22.38 4.38
CA GLY A 37 3.77 -21.25 4.74
C GLY A 37 3.56 -20.28 3.58
N TYR A 38 4.64 -19.87 2.91
CA TYR A 38 4.58 -18.98 1.76
C TYR A 38 3.75 -19.57 0.61
N ARG A 39 3.95 -20.84 0.28
CA ARG A 39 3.19 -21.54 -0.77
C ARG A 39 1.71 -21.58 -0.49
N ARG A 40 1.32 -21.67 0.79
CA ARG A 40 -0.09 -21.68 1.20
C ARG A 40 -0.82 -20.37 0.95
N THR A 41 -0.14 -19.30 0.56
CA THR A 41 -0.82 -18.08 0.09
C THR A 41 -1.63 -18.28 -1.20
N VAL A 42 -1.60 -19.47 -1.81
CA VAL A 42 -2.58 -19.88 -2.82
C VAL A 42 -3.95 -20.28 -2.24
N ASP A 43 -4.02 -20.57 -0.94
CA ASP A 43 -5.26 -20.94 -0.26
C ASP A 43 -6.26 -19.78 -0.37
N THR A 44 -7.48 -20.07 -0.84
CA THR A 44 -8.54 -19.08 -1.03
C THR A 44 -9.58 -19.23 0.07
N GLU A 45 -9.69 -18.22 0.94
CA GLU A 45 -10.68 -18.20 2.02
C GLU A 45 -11.33 -16.81 2.09
N ARG A 46 -12.67 -16.77 2.13
CA ARG A 46 -13.43 -15.53 2.25
C ARG A 46 -13.69 -15.20 3.72
N THR A 47 -13.54 -13.93 4.08
CA THR A 47 -14.03 -13.35 5.35
C THR A 47 -15.18 -12.40 5.06
N ARG A 48 -15.78 -11.79 6.08
CA ARG A 48 -16.95 -10.92 5.86
C ARG A 48 -16.66 -9.72 4.95
N HIS A 49 -15.50 -9.07 5.12
CA HIS A 49 -15.12 -7.81 4.46
C HIS A 49 -13.79 -7.89 3.71
N GLY A 50 -13.38 -9.09 3.30
CA GLY A 50 -12.12 -9.32 2.61
C GLY A 50 -11.81 -10.80 2.55
N GLY A 51 -10.54 -11.17 2.46
CA GLY A 51 -10.11 -12.57 2.42
C GLY A 51 -9.11 -12.76 1.30
N SER A 52 -9.27 -13.82 0.52
CA SER A 52 -8.39 -14.11 -0.62
C SER A 52 -9.14 -14.58 -1.86
N GLU A 53 -10.46 -14.39 -1.89
CA GLU A 53 -11.29 -14.62 -3.07
C GLU A 53 -11.26 -13.36 -3.95
N ALA A 54 -10.59 -13.42 -5.11
CA ALA A 54 -10.43 -12.28 -6.01
C ALA A 54 -11.69 -11.96 -6.84
N PHE A 55 -12.81 -11.72 -6.17
CA PHE A 55 -14.03 -11.22 -6.79
C PHE A 55 -13.85 -9.78 -7.25
N ASN A 56 -14.61 -9.36 -8.26
CA ASN A 56 -14.57 -7.99 -8.75
C ASN A 56 -15.34 -7.06 -7.81
N ARG A 57 -14.65 -6.18 -7.09
CA ARG A 57 -15.27 -5.23 -6.14
C ARG A 57 -16.27 -4.30 -6.83
N LEU A 58 -16.11 -4.07 -8.13
CA LEU A 58 -17.00 -3.22 -8.92
C LEU A 58 -18.33 -3.89 -9.28
N GLU A 59 -18.46 -5.22 -9.10
CA GLU A 59 -19.73 -5.94 -9.21
C GLU A 59 -20.52 -5.85 -7.90
N GLU A 60 -19.85 -6.02 -6.77
CA GLU A 60 -20.45 -5.91 -5.44
C GLU A 60 -20.78 -4.45 -5.08
N TYR A 61 -19.94 -3.50 -5.52
CA TYR A 61 -20.03 -2.08 -5.20
C TYR A 61 -20.03 -1.22 -6.48
N PRO A 62 -21.13 -1.21 -7.26
CA PRO A 62 -21.16 -0.63 -8.61
C PRO A 62 -20.91 0.88 -8.67
N ARG A 63 -21.13 1.62 -7.58
CA ARG A 63 -20.83 3.07 -7.48
C ARG A 63 -19.37 3.39 -7.80
N TRP A 64 -18.44 2.46 -7.55
CA TRP A 64 -17.01 2.68 -7.82
C TRP A 64 -16.69 2.83 -9.31
N ARG A 65 -17.54 2.30 -10.21
CA ARG A 65 -17.38 2.55 -11.66
C ARG A 65 -17.55 4.01 -12.01
N GLU A 66 -18.50 4.66 -11.34
CA GLU A 66 -18.76 6.09 -11.51
C GLU A 66 -17.70 6.92 -10.78
N ILE A 67 -17.35 6.58 -9.54
CA ILE A 67 -16.31 7.28 -8.77
C ILE A 67 -14.95 7.26 -9.51
N PHE A 68 -14.59 6.16 -10.17
CA PHE A 68 -13.37 6.04 -10.96
C PHE A 68 -13.57 6.35 -12.45
N LEU A 69 -14.64 7.03 -12.84
CA LEU A 69 -14.92 7.23 -14.25
C LEU A 69 -13.83 8.06 -14.93
N GLY A 70 -13.24 7.46 -15.98
CA GLY A 70 -12.08 8.01 -16.68
C GLY A 70 -10.72 7.43 -16.22
N TYR A 71 -10.72 6.46 -15.31
CA TYR A 71 -9.52 5.79 -14.82
C TYR A 71 -9.61 4.27 -14.91
N ALA A 72 -8.48 3.57 -14.98
CA ALA A 72 -8.44 2.11 -15.20
C ALA A 72 -9.14 1.30 -14.09
N PHE A 73 -9.14 1.80 -12.86
CA PHE A 73 -9.82 1.16 -11.73
C PHE A 73 -11.35 1.12 -11.87
N GLY A 74 -11.95 1.95 -12.74
CA GLY A 74 -13.38 1.84 -13.06
C GLY A 74 -13.73 0.64 -13.95
N VAL A 75 -12.72 -0.04 -14.50
CA VAL A 75 -12.86 -1.22 -15.37
C VAL A 75 -12.65 -2.51 -14.60
N ASP A 76 -11.52 -2.63 -13.90
CA ASP A 76 -11.18 -3.83 -13.13
C ASP A 76 -10.46 -3.50 -11.83
N TYR A 77 -11.12 -3.85 -10.72
CA TYR A 77 -10.62 -3.68 -9.37
C TYR A 77 -11.15 -4.85 -8.54
N ARG A 78 -10.26 -5.74 -8.13
CA ARG A 78 -10.59 -7.01 -7.48
C ARG A 78 -10.15 -6.98 -6.04
N GLU A 79 -10.80 -7.82 -5.24
CA GLU A 79 -10.33 -8.15 -3.89
C GLU A 79 -8.93 -8.77 -3.95
N ASP A 80 -8.09 -8.42 -2.99
CA ASP A 80 -6.72 -8.90 -2.95
C ASP A 80 -6.69 -10.39 -2.59
N ARG A 81 -5.65 -11.08 -3.03
CA ARG A 81 -5.39 -12.48 -2.67
C ARG A 81 -3.93 -12.70 -2.33
N GLY A 82 -3.59 -13.91 -1.92
CA GLY A 82 -2.29 -14.17 -1.31
C GLY A 82 -1.09 -13.96 -2.26
N HIS A 83 0.07 -13.71 -1.65
CA HIS A 83 1.30 -13.26 -2.32
C HIS A 83 1.75 -14.11 -3.51
N ALA A 84 1.49 -15.42 -3.50
CA ALA A 84 1.83 -16.29 -4.63
C ALA A 84 1.18 -15.84 -5.97
N TYR A 85 0.07 -15.08 -5.92
CA TYR A 85 -0.65 -14.63 -7.10
C TYR A 85 -0.27 -13.25 -7.61
N MET A 86 0.44 -12.42 -6.82
CA MET A 86 0.60 -10.99 -7.12
C MET A 86 1.10 -10.70 -8.55
N LEU A 87 2.06 -11.49 -9.05
CA LEU A 87 2.59 -11.30 -10.40
C LEU A 87 1.56 -11.69 -11.46
N SER A 88 0.88 -12.82 -11.26
CA SER A 88 -0.16 -13.28 -12.16
C SER A 88 -1.40 -12.38 -12.16
N ASP A 89 -1.75 -11.76 -11.02
CA ASP A 89 -2.86 -10.82 -10.93
C ASP A 89 -2.58 -9.54 -11.70
N GLN A 90 -1.33 -9.09 -11.66
CA GLN A 90 -0.85 -7.99 -12.47
C GLN A 90 -0.85 -8.33 -13.98
N ASP A 91 -0.66 -9.61 -14.35
CA ASP A 91 -0.74 -10.06 -15.74
C ASP A 91 -2.18 -10.12 -16.29
N ILE A 92 -3.15 -10.49 -15.45
CA ILE A 92 -4.53 -10.74 -15.89
C ILE A 92 -5.47 -9.55 -15.69
N THR A 93 -5.09 -8.53 -14.92
CA THR A 93 -5.98 -7.39 -14.68
C THR A 93 -6.32 -6.68 -15.98
N GLU A 94 -7.57 -6.27 -16.16
CA GLU A 94 -7.95 -5.51 -17.37
C GLU A 94 -7.33 -4.10 -17.38
N ARG A 95 -6.81 -3.61 -16.24
CA ARG A 95 -6.20 -2.28 -16.13
C ARG A 95 -5.03 -2.07 -17.10
N ILE A 96 -4.22 -3.11 -17.36
CA ILE A 96 -3.08 -3.01 -18.30
C ILE A 96 -3.51 -2.85 -19.76
N LYS A 97 -4.77 -3.19 -20.09
CA LYS A 97 -5.33 -3.05 -21.44
C LYS A 97 -5.89 -1.66 -21.70
N ILE A 98 -6.27 -0.94 -20.64
CA ILE A 98 -6.91 0.38 -20.72
C ILE A 98 -5.87 1.51 -20.67
N ILE A 99 -4.88 1.38 -19.79
CA ILE A 99 -3.79 2.35 -19.66
C ILE A 99 -2.48 1.63 -19.97
N LYS A 100 -1.64 2.27 -20.78
CA LYS A 100 -0.26 1.83 -21.02
C LYS A 100 0.53 1.94 -19.72
N GLN A 101 0.49 0.87 -18.91
CA GLN A 101 1.26 0.79 -17.68
C GLN A 101 2.75 0.68 -17.98
N THR A 102 3.57 1.06 -17.00
CA THR A 102 5.02 0.97 -17.08
C THR A 102 5.56 -0.13 -16.17
N GLY A 103 6.85 -0.42 -16.26
CA GLY A 103 7.52 -1.38 -15.40
C GLY A 103 7.52 -0.98 -13.91
N ALA A 104 7.12 0.25 -13.59
CA ALA A 104 6.84 0.69 -12.23
C ALA A 104 5.81 -0.22 -11.52
N CYS A 105 4.86 -0.80 -12.26
CA CYS A 105 3.88 -1.74 -11.70
C CYS A 105 4.50 -3.04 -11.18
N LEU A 106 5.72 -3.41 -11.60
CA LEU A 106 6.41 -4.60 -11.07
C LEU A 106 7.10 -4.37 -9.73
N HIS A 107 7.21 -3.10 -9.29
CA HIS A 107 7.94 -2.72 -8.07
C HIS A 107 7.45 -3.46 -6.82
N CYS A 108 6.15 -3.78 -6.75
CA CYS A 108 5.55 -4.47 -5.61
C CYS A 108 5.01 -5.87 -5.94
N HIS A 109 5.07 -6.29 -7.22
CA HIS A 109 4.45 -7.53 -7.70
C HIS A 109 5.47 -8.61 -8.09
N ALA A 110 6.77 -8.32 -7.97
CA ALA A 110 7.83 -9.24 -8.37
C ALA A 110 9.03 -9.20 -7.42
N SER A 111 9.81 -10.27 -7.45
CA SER A 111 11.19 -10.27 -6.94
C SER A 111 12.09 -9.47 -7.91
N ILE A 112 12.00 -8.14 -7.82
CA ILE A 112 12.43 -7.19 -8.87
C ILE A 112 13.92 -6.85 -8.80
N LEU A 113 14.59 -7.14 -7.67
CA LEU A 113 15.93 -6.60 -7.40
C LEU A 113 16.97 -7.04 -8.43
N THR A 114 16.90 -8.30 -8.88
CA THR A 114 17.76 -8.82 -9.94
C THR A 114 17.52 -8.07 -11.25
N ALA A 115 16.27 -7.80 -11.61
CA ALA A 115 15.94 -7.01 -12.80
C ALA A 115 16.51 -5.58 -12.72
N TYR A 116 16.41 -4.92 -11.56
CA TYR A 116 17.03 -3.61 -11.37
C TYR A 116 18.55 -3.70 -11.46
N ARG A 117 19.18 -4.63 -10.74
CA ARG A 117 20.64 -4.79 -10.76
C ARG A 117 21.17 -5.04 -12.17
N GLU A 118 20.63 -6.02 -12.88
CA GLU A 118 21.01 -6.33 -14.26
C GLU A 118 20.79 -5.16 -15.22
N THR A 119 19.69 -4.41 -15.04
CA THR A 119 19.43 -3.23 -15.86
C THR A 119 20.45 -2.11 -15.57
N GLY A 120 20.81 -1.89 -14.30
CA GLY A 120 21.86 -0.95 -13.92
C GLY A 120 23.24 -1.34 -14.48
N LEU A 121 23.58 -2.62 -14.46
CA LEU A 121 24.81 -3.14 -15.08
C LEU A 121 24.83 -2.89 -16.60
N LYS A 122 23.71 -3.18 -17.30
CA LYS A 122 23.57 -2.87 -18.73
C LYS A 122 23.65 -1.38 -19.04
N ALA A 123 23.30 -0.53 -18.07
CA ALA A 123 23.42 0.93 -18.16
C ALA A 123 24.84 1.45 -17.83
N GLY A 124 25.80 0.56 -17.56
CA GLY A 124 27.21 0.90 -17.39
C GLY A 124 27.69 1.10 -15.95
N ILE A 125 26.86 0.79 -14.94
CA ILE A 125 27.33 0.81 -13.54
C ILE A 125 28.30 -0.37 -13.32
N PRO A 126 29.46 -0.17 -12.66
CA PRO A 126 30.45 -1.24 -12.46
C PRO A 126 29.90 -2.48 -11.78
N ALA A 127 30.36 -3.67 -12.22
CA ALA A 127 29.94 -4.97 -11.70
C ALA A 127 30.69 -5.38 -10.42
N ASP A 128 30.61 -4.55 -9.38
CA ASP A 128 31.18 -4.83 -8.07
C ASP A 128 30.17 -4.60 -6.94
N GLU A 129 30.53 -5.05 -5.74
CA GLU A 129 29.67 -4.96 -4.56
C GLU A 129 29.49 -3.52 -4.06
N ALA A 130 30.52 -2.68 -4.19
CA ALA A 130 30.50 -1.29 -3.72
C ALA A 130 29.46 -0.45 -4.49
N HIS A 131 29.24 -0.75 -5.77
CA HIS A 131 28.26 -0.08 -6.62
C HIS A 131 26.91 -0.81 -6.69
N ARG A 132 26.66 -1.85 -5.87
CA ARG A 132 25.42 -2.64 -5.92
C ARG A 132 24.15 -1.80 -5.75
N GLN A 133 24.16 -0.84 -4.82
CA GLN A 133 23.02 0.06 -4.63
C GLN A 133 22.86 1.01 -5.82
N GLU A 134 23.95 1.51 -6.39
CA GLU A 134 23.89 2.34 -7.60
C GLU A 134 23.30 1.57 -8.79
N GLN A 135 23.67 0.30 -8.97
CA GLN A 135 23.07 -0.58 -9.99
C GLN A 135 21.55 -0.69 -9.78
N ILE A 136 21.11 -0.92 -8.54
CA ILE A 136 19.69 -1.04 -8.21
C ILE A 136 18.94 0.28 -8.45
N ILE A 137 19.49 1.41 -8.01
CA ILE A 137 18.86 2.73 -8.23
C ILE A 137 18.78 3.04 -9.72
N LYS A 138 19.86 2.80 -10.47
CA LYS A 138 19.86 3.06 -11.91
C LYS A 138 18.88 2.17 -12.66
N GLY A 139 18.85 0.89 -12.30
CA GLY A 139 17.88 -0.06 -12.84
C GLY A 139 16.44 0.28 -12.48
N PHE A 140 16.19 0.73 -11.25
CA PHE A 140 14.88 1.20 -10.80
C PHE A 140 14.38 2.35 -11.69
N GLU A 141 15.24 3.33 -11.98
CA GLU A 141 14.89 4.44 -12.87
C GLU A 141 14.51 3.99 -14.28
N ILE A 142 15.31 3.09 -14.86
CA ILE A 142 15.11 2.61 -16.22
C ILE A 142 13.87 1.72 -16.32
N VAL A 143 13.73 0.75 -15.40
CA VAL A 143 12.62 -0.20 -15.41
C VAL A 143 11.29 0.49 -15.09
N CYS A 144 11.27 1.50 -14.20
CA CYS A 144 10.06 2.29 -13.96
C CYS A 144 9.52 2.99 -15.20
N ALA A 145 10.41 3.51 -16.05
CA ALA A 145 10.04 4.22 -17.27
C ALA A 145 9.68 3.28 -18.43
N MET A 146 10.17 2.04 -18.40
CA MET A 146 9.98 1.03 -19.44
C MET A 146 8.50 0.67 -19.63
N PRO A 147 8.01 0.38 -20.85
CA PRO A 147 6.68 -0.20 -21.04
C PRO A 147 6.51 -1.49 -20.25
N TYR A 148 5.34 -1.70 -19.64
CA TYR A 148 5.10 -2.86 -18.77
C TYR A 148 5.41 -4.20 -19.47
N SER A 149 5.01 -4.34 -20.75
CA SER A 149 5.24 -5.57 -21.53
C SER A 149 6.72 -5.92 -21.70
N GLU A 150 7.60 -4.93 -21.78
CA GLU A 150 9.04 -5.13 -21.87
C GLU A 150 9.61 -5.46 -20.48
N ALA A 151 9.25 -4.67 -19.48
CA ALA A 151 9.71 -4.85 -18.11
C ALA A 151 9.30 -6.21 -17.53
N ARG A 152 8.12 -6.71 -17.91
CA ARG A 152 7.58 -8.00 -17.47
C ARG A 152 8.46 -9.18 -17.89
N THR A 153 9.25 -9.03 -18.97
CA THR A 153 10.20 -10.06 -19.42
C THR A 153 11.43 -10.19 -18.53
N LEU A 154 11.69 -9.19 -17.67
CA LEU A 154 12.84 -9.15 -16.77
C LEU A 154 12.59 -9.90 -15.45
N VAL A 155 11.36 -10.34 -15.19
CA VAL A 155 10.97 -11.01 -13.94
C VAL A 155 10.25 -12.32 -14.19
N SER A 156 10.48 -13.29 -13.29
CA SER A 156 9.90 -14.63 -13.39
C SER A 156 9.08 -15.04 -12.16
N HIS A 157 9.28 -14.37 -11.02
CA HIS A 157 8.65 -14.74 -9.75
C HIS A 157 7.95 -13.53 -9.10
N PRO A 158 6.84 -13.76 -8.38
CA PRO A 158 6.31 -12.78 -7.43
C PRO A 158 7.36 -12.45 -6.34
N VAL A 159 7.04 -11.50 -5.46
CA VAL A 159 7.88 -11.21 -4.28
C VAL A 159 8.22 -12.51 -3.55
N SER A 160 9.50 -12.72 -3.30
CA SER A 160 10.07 -13.96 -2.76
C SER A 160 10.85 -13.69 -1.47
N CYS A 161 11.53 -14.70 -0.96
CA CYS A 161 12.27 -14.64 0.30
C CYS A 161 13.35 -13.53 0.31
N VAL A 162 14.06 -13.33 -0.81
CA VAL A 162 15.19 -12.40 -0.93
C VAL A 162 14.79 -10.92 -0.80
N ASP A 163 13.50 -10.63 -1.00
CA ASP A 163 12.96 -9.27 -0.96
C ASP A 163 12.78 -8.74 0.46
N CYS A 164 12.73 -9.65 1.45
CA CYS A 164 12.57 -9.33 2.87
C CYS A 164 13.72 -9.87 3.72
N HIS A 165 14.46 -10.88 3.24
CA HIS A 165 15.54 -11.52 3.98
C HIS A 165 16.89 -11.37 3.28
N ASP A 166 17.89 -11.09 4.10
CA ASP A 166 19.28 -11.22 3.71
C ASP A 166 19.65 -12.71 3.54
N PRO A 167 20.20 -13.15 2.38
CA PRO A 167 20.47 -14.56 2.10
C PRO A 167 21.56 -15.14 3.01
N ASP A 168 22.50 -14.32 3.46
CA ASP A 168 23.65 -14.75 4.26
C ASP A 168 23.34 -14.82 5.75
N THR A 169 22.49 -13.94 6.25
CA THR A 169 22.23 -13.77 7.68
C THR A 169 20.79 -14.05 8.10
N LEU A 170 19.85 -14.07 7.14
CA LEU A 170 18.39 -14.11 7.33
C LEU A 170 17.79 -12.94 8.08
N GLN A 171 18.58 -11.90 8.37
CA GLN A 171 18.05 -10.68 8.96
C GLN A 171 17.01 -10.07 8.01
N LEU A 172 15.99 -9.44 8.61
CA LEU A 172 15.06 -8.64 7.84
C LEU A 172 15.80 -7.47 7.22
N ARG A 173 15.44 -7.14 5.98
CA ARG A 173 15.99 -6.00 5.24
C ARG A 173 14.93 -5.32 4.40
N VAL A 174 15.15 -4.04 4.16
CA VAL A 174 14.46 -3.27 3.13
C VAL A 174 15.33 -3.24 1.88
N THR A 175 14.72 -3.56 0.76
CA THR A 175 15.38 -3.67 -0.54
C THR A 175 14.80 -2.72 -1.59
N ARG A 176 13.55 -2.25 -1.41
CA ARG A 176 12.85 -1.43 -2.41
C ARG A 176 13.32 0.03 -2.41
N PRO A 177 13.86 0.55 -3.54
CA PRO A 177 14.30 1.94 -3.65
C PRO A 177 13.26 3.01 -3.30
N ALA A 178 11.98 2.80 -3.65
CA ALA A 178 10.93 3.77 -3.36
C ALA A 178 10.72 3.92 -1.85
N PHE A 179 10.71 2.81 -1.11
CA PHE A 179 10.54 2.82 0.34
C PHE A 179 11.77 3.38 1.07
N LEU A 180 12.99 3.08 0.61
CA LEU A 180 14.22 3.69 1.14
C LEU A 180 14.15 5.21 1.05
N LYS A 181 13.84 5.75 -0.13
CA LYS A 181 13.70 7.19 -0.36
C LYS A 181 12.53 7.79 0.44
N ALA A 182 11.43 7.06 0.56
CA ALA A 182 10.27 7.50 1.34
C ALA A 182 10.58 7.61 2.83
N LEU A 183 11.29 6.65 3.42
CA LEU A 183 11.72 6.71 4.83
C LEU A 183 12.72 7.85 5.06
N GLN A 184 13.62 8.13 4.12
CA GLN A 184 14.52 9.29 4.20
C GLN A 184 13.74 10.62 4.18
N ALA A 185 12.77 10.76 3.27
CA ALA A 185 11.90 11.94 3.20
C ALA A 185 11.06 12.08 4.47
N LEU A 186 10.45 10.99 4.94
CA LEU A 186 9.64 10.95 6.15
C LEU A 186 10.48 11.30 7.39
N ALA A 187 11.69 10.74 7.53
CA ALA A 187 12.61 11.05 8.62
C ALA A 187 13.01 12.53 8.64
N SER A 188 13.16 13.12 7.45
CA SER A 188 13.50 14.53 7.26
C SER A 188 12.30 15.48 7.46
N SER A 189 11.06 14.99 7.38
CA SER A 189 9.87 15.78 7.71
C SER A 189 9.84 16.16 9.20
N ASP A 190 8.95 17.09 9.56
CA ASP A 190 8.68 17.45 10.96
C ASP A 190 7.44 16.73 11.52
N SER A 191 6.84 15.81 10.75
CA SER A 191 5.67 15.05 11.20
C SER A 191 6.06 14.15 12.38
N PRO A 192 5.32 14.14 13.51
CA PRO A 192 5.63 13.30 14.67
C PRO A 192 5.49 11.81 14.36
N LEU A 193 6.48 10.98 14.71
CA LEU A 193 6.49 9.54 14.43
C LEU A 193 6.71 8.70 15.70
N PRO A 194 5.81 8.80 16.70
CA PRO A 194 5.99 8.12 17.99
C PRO A 194 6.02 6.59 17.90
N HIS A 195 5.55 6.01 16.79
CA HIS A 195 5.59 4.58 16.51
C HIS A 195 6.89 4.13 15.80
N LEU A 196 7.74 5.06 15.34
CA LEU A 196 9.04 4.81 14.68
C LEU A 196 10.19 5.35 15.54
N PRO A 197 10.54 4.67 16.64
CA PRO A 197 11.55 5.17 17.57
C PRO A 197 12.95 5.32 16.95
N SER A 198 13.28 4.61 15.87
CA SER A 198 14.59 4.79 15.21
C SER A 198 14.71 6.15 14.54
N ILE A 199 13.66 6.62 13.88
CA ILE A 199 13.62 7.95 13.24
C ILE A 199 13.64 9.04 14.32
N GLU A 200 12.86 8.88 15.38
CA GLU A 200 12.83 9.85 16.49
C GLU A 200 14.19 9.94 17.20
N ARG A 201 14.90 8.81 17.39
CA ARG A 201 16.28 8.82 17.89
C ARG A 201 17.22 9.55 16.94
N TRP A 202 17.18 9.25 15.64
CA TRP A 202 18.00 9.91 14.63
C TRP A 202 17.77 11.44 14.58
N ARG A 203 16.50 11.88 14.69
CA ARG A 203 16.13 13.30 14.81
C ARG A 203 16.73 13.92 16.07
N LYS A 204 16.58 13.27 17.23
CA LYS A 204 17.11 13.73 18.51
C LYS A 204 18.64 13.83 18.52
N ASP A 205 19.32 12.94 17.81
CA ASP A 205 20.78 12.91 17.68
C ASP A 205 21.32 13.96 16.69
N GLY A 206 20.44 14.86 16.22
CA GLY A 206 20.79 16.01 15.39
C GLY A 206 20.74 15.75 13.89
N ARG A 207 20.01 14.72 13.43
CA ARG A 207 19.84 14.41 12.00
C ARG A 207 21.17 14.19 11.27
N LYS A 208 22.10 13.48 11.91
CA LYS A 208 23.46 13.28 11.38
C LYS A 208 23.44 12.27 10.22
N GLY A 209 23.94 12.69 9.06
CA GLY A 209 23.98 11.85 7.86
C GLY A 209 22.59 11.58 7.28
N GLU A 210 22.48 10.61 6.38
CA GLU A 210 21.19 10.12 5.90
C GLU A 210 20.64 9.05 6.85
N TYR A 211 19.31 9.03 7.05
CA TYR A 211 18.67 7.93 7.76
C TYR A 211 18.73 6.66 6.89
N ASP A 212 19.40 5.62 7.38
CA ASP A 212 19.48 4.32 6.74
C ASP A 212 18.69 3.28 7.54
N VAL A 213 17.57 2.85 6.98
CA VAL A 213 16.66 1.90 7.63
C VAL A 213 17.35 0.56 7.95
N ASN A 214 18.26 0.08 7.11
CA ASN A 214 18.86 -1.25 7.28
C ASN A 214 19.91 -1.29 8.40
N THR A 215 20.43 -0.14 8.81
CA THR A 215 21.42 -0.04 9.90
C THR A 215 20.87 0.62 11.16
N MET A 216 19.83 1.46 11.04
CA MET A 216 19.32 2.27 12.15
C MET A 216 17.98 1.77 12.71
N ALA A 217 17.17 1.07 11.93
CA ALA A 217 15.87 0.59 12.38
C ALA A 217 16.00 -0.50 13.45
N THR A 218 15.06 -0.51 14.40
CA THR A 218 14.95 -1.63 15.34
C THR A 218 14.40 -2.87 14.65
N ARG A 219 14.69 -4.06 15.21
CA ARG A 219 14.10 -5.32 14.73
C ARG A 219 12.56 -5.28 14.71
N GLN A 220 11.93 -4.56 15.64
CA GLN A 220 10.48 -4.44 15.69
C GLN A 220 9.94 -3.55 14.56
N GLU A 221 10.61 -2.45 14.24
CA GLU A 221 10.26 -1.64 13.07
C GLU A 221 10.44 -2.42 11.77
N MET A 222 11.54 -3.20 11.65
CA MET A 222 11.80 -4.05 10.48
C MET A 222 10.66 -5.05 10.18
N ARG A 223 9.94 -5.49 11.22
CA ARG A 223 8.76 -6.39 11.09
C ARG A 223 7.52 -5.72 10.50
N SER A 224 7.48 -4.40 10.43
CA SER A 224 6.48 -3.63 9.67
C SER A 224 7.07 -3.08 8.37
N PHE A 225 8.32 -2.62 8.40
CA PHE A 225 9.01 -2.07 7.22
C PHE A 225 9.15 -3.06 6.07
N ALA A 226 9.31 -4.36 6.35
CA ALA A 226 9.29 -5.39 5.30
C ALA A 226 7.98 -5.38 4.50
N CYS A 227 6.85 -5.07 5.14
CA CYS A 227 5.53 -4.93 4.52
C CYS A 227 5.34 -3.55 3.86
N GLY A 228 5.80 -2.49 4.53
CA GLY A 228 5.76 -1.09 4.05
C GLY A 228 6.60 -0.85 2.78
N GLN A 229 7.37 -1.83 2.35
CA GLN A 229 7.97 -1.84 1.02
C GLN A 229 6.93 -1.76 -0.10
N CYS A 230 5.74 -2.33 0.11
CA CYS A 230 4.70 -2.46 -0.92
C CYS A 230 3.32 -1.97 -0.47
N HIS A 231 2.96 -2.20 0.80
CA HIS A 231 1.64 -1.90 1.37
C HIS A 231 1.53 -0.44 1.81
N VAL A 232 1.56 0.46 0.82
CA VAL A 232 1.62 1.92 1.00
C VAL A 232 0.89 2.64 -0.12
N GLU A 233 0.54 3.91 0.13
CA GLU A 233 0.15 4.85 -0.91
C GLU A 233 1.35 5.24 -1.78
N TYR A 234 1.13 5.32 -3.10
CA TYR A 234 2.17 5.70 -4.05
C TYR A 234 1.61 6.37 -5.30
N TYR A 235 2.47 7.15 -5.96
CA TYR A 235 2.23 7.67 -7.31
C TYR A 235 3.45 7.50 -8.21
N PHE A 236 3.26 7.77 -9.50
CA PHE A 236 4.34 7.75 -10.50
C PHE A 236 4.83 9.17 -10.79
N LYS A 237 6.02 9.49 -10.26
CA LYS A 237 6.62 10.82 -10.34
C LYS A 237 7.32 11.06 -11.69
N GLY A 238 6.99 12.18 -12.31
CA GLY A 238 7.63 12.69 -13.52
C GLY A 238 7.47 11.77 -14.75
N ASP A 239 8.23 12.09 -15.80
CA ASP A 239 8.18 11.34 -17.06
C ASP A 239 8.76 9.93 -16.93
N GLY A 240 9.73 9.75 -16.02
CA GLY A 240 10.32 8.45 -15.70
C GLY A 240 9.40 7.51 -14.92
N LYS A 241 8.19 7.95 -14.53
CA LYS A 241 7.20 7.16 -13.77
C LYS A 241 7.79 6.48 -12.53
N LEU A 242 8.66 7.20 -11.81
CA LEU A 242 9.31 6.65 -10.63
C LEU A 242 8.28 6.41 -9.54
N VAL A 243 8.22 5.19 -9.01
CA VAL A 243 7.40 4.87 -7.83
C VAL A 243 7.86 5.75 -6.68
N THR A 244 6.96 6.57 -6.15
CA THR A 244 7.26 7.53 -5.08
C THR A 244 6.16 7.50 -4.04
N TYR A 245 6.53 7.42 -2.75
CA TYR A 245 5.57 7.50 -1.65
C TYR A 245 5.49 8.95 -1.16
N PRO A 246 4.30 9.56 -1.09
CA PRO A 246 4.12 11.00 -0.91
C PRO A 246 4.29 11.46 0.56
N TRP A 247 5.32 10.98 1.26
CA TRP A 247 5.47 11.14 2.72
C TRP A 247 6.29 12.37 3.16
N HIS A 248 6.54 13.30 2.24
CA HIS A 248 7.39 14.49 2.49
C HIS A 248 6.83 15.37 3.62
N ASN A 249 5.50 15.41 3.75
CA ASN A 249 4.79 16.17 4.80
C ASN A 249 4.31 15.28 5.95
N GLY A 250 4.60 13.97 5.91
CA GLY A 250 4.08 12.95 6.82
C GLY A 250 3.12 11.97 6.13
N MET A 251 2.56 11.03 6.92
CA MET A 251 1.77 9.90 6.42
C MET A 251 0.25 10.06 6.61
N ARG A 252 -0.22 11.16 7.21
CA ARG A 252 -1.67 11.38 7.36
C ARG A 252 -2.29 11.74 6.01
N VAL A 253 -3.57 11.38 5.82
CA VAL A 253 -4.30 11.64 4.56
C VAL A 253 -4.27 13.12 4.15
N ASP A 254 -4.33 14.04 5.12
CA ASP A 254 -4.28 15.48 4.92
C ASP A 254 -2.86 15.99 4.60
N GLN A 255 -1.82 15.35 5.14
CA GLN A 255 -0.43 15.67 4.84
C GLN A 255 -0.05 15.21 3.42
N ILE A 256 -0.50 14.03 3.03
CA ILE A 256 -0.32 13.49 1.68
C ILE A 256 -1.11 14.32 0.66
N GLU A 257 -2.35 14.70 0.97
CA GLU A 257 -3.13 15.63 0.14
C GLU A 257 -2.38 16.95 -0.08
N ALA A 258 -1.85 17.56 1.00
CA ALA A 258 -1.11 18.80 0.92
C ALA A 258 0.11 18.67 0.00
N TYR A 259 0.84 17.56 0.07
CA TYR A 259 1.97 17.29 -0.84
C TYR A 259 1.52 17.22 -2.31
N TYR A 260 0.43 16.53 -2.60
CA TYR A 260 -0.10 16.45 -3.96
C TYR A 260 -0.59 17.80 -4.47
N ASP A 261 -1.18 18.62 -3.62
CA ASP A 261 -1.64 19.96 -3.98
C ASP A 261 -0.45 20.91 -4.20
N GLU A 262 0.59 20.87 -3.37
CA GLU A 262 1.85 21.62 -3.53
C GLU A 262 2.56 21.31 -4.86
N THR A 263 2.53 20.04 -5.27
CA THR A 263 3.16 19.59 -6.52
C THR A 263 2.25 19.74 -7.74
N GLY A 264 0.99 20.16 -7.56
CA GLY A 264 0.00 20.25 -8.63
C GLY A 264 -0.34 18.89 -9.26
N PHE A 265 -0.17 17.80 -8.52
CA PHE A 265 -0.31 16.45 -9.04
C PHE A 265 -1.77 16.03 -9.21
N LYS A 266 -2.02 15.24 -10.26
CA LYS A 266 -3.28 14.51 -10.46
C LYS A 266 -2.99 13.19 -11.16
N ASP A 267 -3.77 12.16 -10.81
CA ASP A 267 -3.72 10.86 -11.48
C ASP A 267 -4.56 10.86 -12.77
N TRP A 268 -5.77 11.45 -12.70
CA TRP A 268 -6.64 11.60 -13.85
C TRP A 268 -7.56 12.81 -13.72
N THR A 269 -8.26 13.14 -14.80
CA THR A 269 -9.39 14.07 -14.76
C THR A 269 -10.67 13.23 -14.78
N HIS A 270 -11.53 13.38 -13.77
CA HIS A 270 -12.79 12.65 -13.72
C HIS A 270 -13.69 13.01 -14.91
N LYS A 271 -14.19 12.00 -15.63
CA LYS A 271 -14.84 12.22 -16.94
C LYS A 271 -16.15 13.01 -16.86
N THR A 272 -16.93 12.83 -15.79
CA THR A 272 -18.20 13.56 -15.59
C THR A 272 -17.95 14.93 -14.95
N SER A 273 -17.48 14.98 -13.71
CA SER A 273 -17.31 16.24 -12.97
C SER A 273 -16.20 17.16 -13.51
N GLY A 274 -15.24 16.66 -14.28
CA GLY A 274 -14.06 17.41 -14.73
C GLY A 274 -13.04 17.71 -13.63
N ALA A 275 -13.21 17.14 -12.43
CA ALA A 275 -12.31 17.37 -11.31
C ALA A 275 -10.93 16.69 -11.51
N PRO A 276 -9.82 17.32 -11.09
CA PRO A 276 -8.50 16.69 -11.12
C PRO A 276 -8.37 15.74 -9.92
N MET A 277 -8.37 14.43 -10.15
CA MET A 277 -8.48 13.43 -9.09
C MET A 277 -7.13 12.91 -8.62
N LEU A 278 -7.14 12.35 -7.42
CA LEU A 278 -6.09 11.52 -6.83
C LEU A 278 -6.62 10.10 -6.69
N LYS A 279 -5.77 9.11 -6.93
CA LYS A 279 -6.04 7.70 -6.59
C LYS A 279 -5.25 7.39 -5.32
N ALA A 280 -5.91 6.77 -4.35
CA ALA A 280 -5.22 6.14 -3.23
C ALA A 280 -5.00 4.65 -3.50
N GLN A 281 -3.83 4.10 -3.21
CA GLN A 281 -3.52 2.69 -3.33
C GLN A 281 -3.11 2.15 -1.97
N HIS A 282 -3.83 1.12 -1.50
CA HIS A 282 -3.48 0.26 -0.36
C HIS A 282 -2.59 0.92 0.72
N PRO A 283 -3.05 1.99 1.40
CA PRO A 283 -2.26 2.75 2.38
C PRO A 283 -2.23 2.05 3.75
N GLU A 284 -1.95 0.75 3.79
CA GLU A 284 -1.97 0.00 5.05
C GLU A 284 -0.93 0.52 6.02
N PHE A 285 0.29 0.81 5.58
CA PHE A 285 1.33 1.31 6.47
C PHE A 285 0.94 2.66 7.07
N GLU A 286 0.44 3.58 6.25
CA GLU A 286 0.00 4.92 6.67
C GLU A 286 -1.18 4.85 7.64
N MET A 287 -2.18 4.03 7.34
CA MET A 287 -3.36 3.83 8.19
C MET A 287 -2.98 3.14 9.50
N TRP A 288 -2.21 2.04 9.45
CA TRP A 288 -1.69 1.35 10.64
C TRP A 288 -0.91 2.31 11.54
N SER A 289 -0.09 3.19 10.97
CA SER A 289 0.67 4.21 11.70
C SER A 289 -0.19 5.18 12.52
N GLN A 290 -1.48 5.34 12.19
CA GLN A 290 -2.43 6.15 12.96
C GLN A 290 -3.14 5.35 14.06
N GLY A 291 -2.94 4.03 14.10
CA GLY A 291 -3.63 3.09 14.96
C GLY A 291 -3.00 2.91 16.34
N ILE A 292 -3.81 2.40 17.28
CA ILE A 292 -3.34 2.09 18.64
C ILE A 292 -2.29 0.97 18.64
N HIS A 293 -2.40 -0.02 17.74
CA HIS A 293 -1.45 -1.11 17.64
C HIS A 293 -0.05 -0.61 17.27
N ALA A 294 0.08 0.23 16.24
CA ALA A 294 1.35 0.87 15.90
C ALA A 294 1.86 1.74 17.04
N ARG A 295 0.98 2.54 17.67
CA ARG A 295 1.33 3.40 18.81
C ARG A 295 1.84 2.60 20.02
N SER A 296 1.40 1.36 20.18
CA SER A 296 1.84 0.41 21.20
C SER A 296 3.02 -0.47 20.75
N GLY A 297 3.59 -0.24 19.56
CA GLY A 297 4.75 -0.96 19.05
C GLY A 297 4.43 -2.33 18.44
N VAL A 298 3.16 -2.66 18.18
CA VAL A 298 2.74 -3.90 17.53
C VAL A 298 2.96 -3.80 16.02
N SER A 299 3.75 -4.71 15.47
CA SER A 299 4.14 -4.76 14.06
C SER A 299 3.13 -5.50 13.17
N CYS A 300 3.21 -5.30 11.86
CA CYS A 300 2.42 -6.06 10.88
C CYS A 300 2.58 -7.57 11.08
N ALA A 301 3.83 -8.02 11.25
CA ALA A 301 4.16 -9.42 11.44
C ALA A 301 3.70 -10.02 12.78
N ASP A 302 3.28 -9.23 13.77
CA ASP A 302 2.69 -9.78 15.00
C ASP A 302 1.30 -10.38 14.74
N CYS A 303 0.53 -9.77 13.82
CA CYS A 303 -0.82 -10.22 13.47
C CYS A 303 -0.84 -11.11 12.22
N HIS A 304 -0.09 -10.76 11.17
CA HIS A 304 -0.16 -11.42 9.86
C HIS A 304 0.87 -12.55 9.69
N MET A 305 1.91 -12.56 10.53
CA MET A 305 2.94 -13.62 10.55
C MET A 305 3.18 -14.11 11.98
N PRO A 306 2.12 -14.47 12.72
CA PRO A 306 2.24 -14.79 14.13
C PRO A 306 3.15 -16.00 14.30
N PHE A 307 3.80 -16.08 15.46
CA PHE A 307 4.60 -17.26 15.76
C PHE A 307 3.70 -18.47 15.97
N LYS A 308 4.04 -19.59 15.32
CA LYS A 308 3.44 -20.90 15.58
C LYS A 308 4.48 -21.89 16.10
N ARG A 309 4.02 -22.90 16.82
CA ARG A 309 4.85 -24.03 17.27
C ARG A 309 4.57 -25.25 16.40
N GLU A 310 5.63 -25.84 15.88
CA GLU A 310 5.59 -27.12 15.16
C GLU A 310 6.56 -28.08 15.84
N GLY A 311 6.03 -28.99 16.66
CA GLY A 311 6.83 -29.78 17.59
C GLY A 311 7.59 -28.88 18.57
N ALA A 312 8.91 -29.03 18.65
CA ALA A 312 9.78 -28.24 19.54
C ALA A 312 10.19 -26.87 18.97
N ILE A 313 9.87 -26.58 17.70
CA ILE A 313 10.39 -25.41 16.99
C ILE A 313 9.33 -24.30 16.96
N LYS A 314 9.77 -23.06 17.22
CA LYS A 314 8.98 -21.84 17.03
C LYS A 314 9.36 -21.22 15.68
N ILE A 315 8.38 -20.97 14.83
CA ILE A 315 8.57 -20.35 13.51
C ILE A 315 7.59 -19.19 13.33
N SER A 316 7.96 -18.20 12.53
CA SER A 316 7.00 -17.20 12.04
C SER A 316 6.15 -17.81 10.95
N ASP A 317 4.83 -17.73 11.05
CA ASP A 317 3.94 -18.19 9.99
C ASP A 317 4.10 -17.31 8.75
N HIS A 318 4.40 -17.93 7.61
CA HIS A 318 4.55 -17.23 6.32
C HIS A 318 3.30 -17.38 5.43
N HIS A 319 2.24 -18.00 5.96
CA HIS A 319 0.91 -17.97 5.34
C HIS A 319 0.24 -16.61 5.62
N VAL A 320 0.76 -15.56 4.99
CA VAL A 320 0.24 -14.19 5.12
C VAL A 320 -1.17 -14.15 4.55
N ARG A 321 -2.15 -13.89 5.43
CA ARG A 321 -3.58 -13.83 5.12
C ARG A 321 -4.32 -13.00 6.17
N SER A 322 -5.64 -12.94 6.08
CA SER A 322 -6.49 -12.31 7.11
C SER A 322 -6.26 -12.94 8.49
N PRO A 323 -5.88 -12.16 9.52
CA PRO A 323 -5.71 -12.66 10.89
C PRO A 323 -6.99 -13.21 11.52
N LEU A 324 -8.16 -12.86 10.96
CA LEU A 324 -9.46 -13.41 11.36
C LEU A 324 -9.57 -14.93 11.13
N LEU A 325 -8.71 -15.49 10.28
CA LEU A 325 -8.62 -16.92 10.01
C LEU A 325 -7.61 -17.63 10.94
N ASN A 326 -7.03 -16.92 11.92
CA ASN A 326 -6.03 -17.43 12.86
C ASN A 326 -6.00 -16.60 14.17
N ILE A 327 -7.17 -16.31 14.76
CA ILE A 327 -7.31 -15.37 15.88
C ILE A 327 -6.50 -15.81 17.11
N SER A 328 -6.44 -17.10 17.41
CA SER A 328 -5.67 -17.61 18.55
C SER A 328 -4.20 -17.20 18.51
N ASN A 329 -3.53 -17.40 17.38
CA ASN A 329 -2.11 -17.06 17.25
C ASN A 329 -1.89 -15.56 17.01
N ALA A 330 -2.79 -14.90 16.28
CA ALA A 330 -2.65 -13.49 15.91
C ALA A 330 -3.01 -12.50 17.03
N CYS A 331 -3.98 -12.84 17.88
CA CYS A 331 -4.56 -11.89 18.84
C CYS A 331 -4.41 -12.34 20.30
N GLN A 332 -4.62 -13.62 20.59
CA GLN A 332 -4.71 -14.09 21.99
C GLN A 332 -3.36 -14.22 22.70
N THR A 333 -2.25 -13.96 22.00
CA THR A 333 -0.93 -13.76 22.62
C THR A 333 -0.87 -12.49 23.46
N CYS A 334 -1.73 -11.50 23.16
CA CYS A 334 -1.86 -10.24 23.90
C CYS A 334 -3.24 -10.09 24.58
N HIS A 335 -4.30 -10.59 23.94
CA HIS A 335 -5.69 -10.39 24.38
C HIS A 335 -6.26 -11.66 25.03
N HIS A 336 -6.35 -11.65 26.37
CA HIS A 336 -6.86 -12.76 27.17
C HIS A 336 -8.40 -12.79 27.22
N ILE A 337 -9.04 -12.80 26.06
CA ILE A 337 -10.50 -12.88 25.90
C ILE A 337 -10.86 -13.92 24.83
N PRO A 338 -12.11 -14.46 24.82
CA PRO A 338 -12.51 -15.49 23.88
C PRO A 338 -12.38 -15.05 22.41
N GLU A 339 -12.05 -15.98 21.51
CA GLU A 339 -11.93 -15.70 20.07
C GLU A 339 -13.23 -15.14 19.48
N SER A 340 -14.39 -15.59 19.97
CA SER A 340 -15.70 -15.10 19.54
C SER A 340 -15.90 -13.61 19.86
N GLU A 341 -15.45 -13.14 21.02
CA GLU A 341 -15.51 -11.73 21.42
C GLU A 341 -14.55 -10.88 20.58
N LEU A 342 -13.32 -11.36 20.34
CA LEU A 342 -12.37 -10.70 19.45
C LEU A 342 -12.94 -10.56 18.03
N LYS A 343 -13.47 -11.66 17.47
CA LYS A 343 -14.11 -11.66 16.16
C LYS A 343 -15.30 -10.71 16.09
N ALA A 344 -16.14 -10.69 17.13
CA ALA A 344 -17.29 -9.78 17.20
C ALA A 344 -16.85 -8.31 17.21
N ARG A 345 -15.82 -7.95 17.98
CA ARG A 345 -15.27 -6.59 18.01
C ARG A 345 -14.67 -6.16 16.67
N ILE A 346 -13.88 -7.02 16.06
CA ILE A 346 -13.29 -6.75 14.74
C ILE A 346 -14.41 -6.56 13.71
N THR A 347 -15.38 -7.47 13.69
CA THR A 347 -16.52 -7.40 12.77
C THR A 347 -17.34 -6.14 12.97
N LEU A 348 -17.58 -5.70 14.22
CA LEU A 348 -18.29 -4.46 14.52
C LEU A 348 -17.55 -3.23 13.97
N ILE A 349 -16.23 -3.18 14.12
CA ILE A 349 -15.41 -2.11 13.55
C ILE A 349 -15.56 -2.09 12.03
N GLN A 350 -15.40 -3.25 11.39
CA GLN A 350 -15.49 -3.38 9.95
C GLN A 350 -16.89 -3.03 9.41
N ASP A 351 -17.95 -3.47 10.09
CA ASP A 351 -19.33 -3.13 9.76
C ASP A 351 -19.56 -1.62 9.83
N ASN A 352 -19.11 -0.96 10.91
CA ASN A 352 -19.24 0.49 11.06
C ASN A 352 -18.47 1.26 9.96
N THR A 353 -17.25 0.81 9.65
CA THR A 353 -16.45 1.41 8.57
C THR A 353 -17.13 1.21 7.22
N ARG A 354 -17.65 0.01 6.91
CA ARG A 354 -18.37 -0.26 5.66
C ARG A 354 -19.63 0.60 5.54
N ASP A 355 -20.38 0.77 6.62
CA ASP A 355 -21.58 1.61 6.65
C ASP A 355 -21.25 3.08 6.40
N LEU A 356 -20.20 3.60 7.03
CA LEU A 356 -19.71 4.95 6.78
C LEU A 356 -19.23 5.11 5.33
N MET A 357 -18.43 4.17 4.82
CA MET A 357 -17.98 4.17 3.42
C MET A 357 -19.15 4.20 2.44
N SER A 358 -20.18 3.38 2.66
CA SER A 358 -21.36 3.35 1.81
C SER A 358 -22.08 4.71 1.78
N ARG A 359 -22.19 5.40 2.93
CA ARG A 359 -22.75 6.76 3.01
C ARG A 359 -21.88 7.79 2.30
N THR A 360 -20.56 7.67 2.42
CA THR A 360 -19.60 8.52 1.72
C THR A 360 -19.64 8.31 0.21
N GLU A 361 -19.72 7.06 -0.26
CA GLU A 361 -19.91 6.73 -1.69
C GLU A 361 -21.16 7.40 -2.26
N VAL A 362 -22.29 7.38 -1.54
CA VAL A 362 -23.52 8.10 -1.95
C VAL A 362 -23.25 9.60 -2.05
N ALA A 363 -22.64 10.20 -1.03
CA ALA A 363 -22.39 11.64 -1.03
C ALA A 363 -21.47 12.08 -2.18
N VAL A 364 -20.43 11.30 -2.48
CA VAL A 364 -19.51 11.56 -3.60
C VAL A 364 -20.22 11.43 -4.95
N VAL A 365 -21.01 10.38 -5.16
CA VAL A 365 -21.80 10.21 -6.40
C VAL A 365 -22.82 11.33 -6.56
N ASP A 366 -23.55 11.68 -5.51
CA ASP A 366 -24.49 12.81 -5.51
C ASP A 366 -23.79 14.13 -5.90
N LEU A 367 -22.53 14.35 -5.45
CA LEU A 367 -21.72 15.50 -5.85
C LEU A 367 -21.31 15.44 -7.33
N ILE A 368 -20.89 14.27 -7.82
CA ILE A 368 -20.59 14.05 -9.24
C ILE A 368 -21.80 14.44 -10.10
N HIS A 369 -23.00 13.99 -9.74
CA HIS A 369 -24.24 14.33 -10.45
C HIS A 369 -24.60 15.82 -10.32
N ALA A 370 -24.38 16.43 -9.16
CA ALA A 370 -24.59 17.86 -8.97
C ALA A 370 -23.68 18.71 -9.88
N LEU A 371 -22.40 18.33 -9.99
CA LEU A 371 -21.45 18.95 -10.91
C LEU A 371 -21.87 18.75 -12.37
N GLN A 372 -22.31 17.55 -12.74
CA GLN A 372 -22.83 17.27 -14.08
C GLN A 372 -24.02 18.18 -14.43
N ARG A 373 -25.03 18.25 -13.56
CA ARG A 373 -26.20 19.12 -13.77
C ARG A 373 -25.80 20.59 -13.88
N ALA A 374 -24.83 21.03 -13.09
CA ALA A 374 -24.33 22.40 -13.18
C ALA A 374 -23.69 22.70 -14.55
N GLN A 375 -22.93 21.76 -15.10
CA GLN A 375 -22.38 21.86 -16.46
C GLN A 375 -23.48 21.86 -17.54
N GLU A 376 -24.49 21.00 -17.41
CA GLU A 376 -25.63 20.90 -18.34
C GLU A 376 -26.47 22.20 -18.37
N LEU A 377 -26.53 22.92 -17.24
CA LEU A 377 -27.14 24.25 -17.13
C LEU A 377 -26.25 25.39 -17.66
N GLY A 378 -25.09 25.08 -18.24
CA GLY A 378 -24.19 26.07 -18.83
C GLY A 378 -23.42 26.92 -17.82
N ILE A 379 -23.31 26.49 -16.55
CA ILE A 379 -22.51 27.21 -15.56
C ILE A 379 -21.04 27.23 -16.02
N PRO A 380 -20.37 28.40 -16.06
CA PRO A 380 -18.99 28.50 -16.54
C PRO A 380 -18.03 27.58 -15.78
N ALA A 381 -17.12 26.92 -16.50
CA ALA A 381 -16.17 25.96 -15.92
C ALA A 381 -15.32 26.55 -14.78
N GLU A 382 -14.96 27.84 -14.86
CA GLU A 382 -14.22 28.54 -13.79
C GLU A 382 -15.04 28.67 -12.50
N SER A 383 -16.36 28.83 -12.59
CA SER A 383 -17.23 28.87 -11.41
C SER A 383 -17.35 27.52 -10.71
N LEU A 384 -17.10 26.40 -11.42
CA LEU A 384 -17.20 25.05 -10.87
C LEU A 384 -15.93 24.59 -10.14
N LYS A 385 -14.83 25.35 -10.20
CA LYS A 385 -13.52 24.94 -9.64
C LYS A 385 -13.58 24.63 -8.15
N THR A 386 -14.34 25.40 -7.37
CA THR A 386 -14.52 25.17 -5.93
C THR A 386 -15.20 23.83 -5.67
N ALA A 387 -16.30 23.54 -6.35
CA ALA A 387 -17.02 22.28 -6.20
C ALA A 387 -16.21 21.08 -6.72
N GLN A 388 -15.41 21.25 -7.78
CA GLN A 388 -14.46 20.25 -8.27
C GLN A 388 -13.32 19.97 -7.28
N SER A 389 -12.81 21.00 -6.61
CA SER A 389 -11.82 20.82 -5.53
C SER A 389 -12.41 20.05 -4.35
N LEU A 390 -13.66 20.34 -3.97
CA LEU A 390 -14.37 19.59 -2.94
C LEU A 390 -14.63 18.14 -3.35
N HIS A 391 -14.91 17.87 -4.63
CA HIS A 391 -15.00 16.50 -5.16
C HIS A 391 -13.67 15.76 -5.03
N ARG A 392 -12.56 16.38 -5.45
CA ARG A 392 -11.20 15.83 -5.29
C ARG A 392 -10.93 15.46 -3.82
N LYS A 393 -11.17 16.38 -2.88
CA LYS A 393 -10.95 16.17 -1.44
C LYS A 393 -11.81 15.07 -0.84
N ALA A 394 -13.10 15.05 -1.18
CA ALA A 394 -14.03 14.05 -0.69
C ALA A 394 -13.66 12.66 -1.19
N GLN A 395 -13.36 12.52 -2.48
CA GLN A 395 -13.01 11.24 -3.07
C GLN A 395 -11.63 10.76 -2.62
N TRP A 396 -10.63 11.64 -2.49
CA TRP A 396 -9.31 11.28 -1.96
C TRP A 396 -9.44 10.59 -0.60
N ARG A 397 -10.22 11.15 0.31
CA ARG A 397 -10.48 10.59 1.65
C ARG A 397 -11.28 9.29 1.60
N LEU A 398 -12.32 9.23 0.77
CA LEU A 398 -13.08 7.98 0.56
C LEU A 398 -12.16 6.86 0.06
N ASP A 399 -11.36 7.15 -0.97
CA ASP A 399 -10.48 6.19 -1.62
C ASP A 399 -9.35 5.76 -0.67
N PHE A 400 -8.80 6.67 0.15
CA PHE A 400 -7.78 6.34 1.14
C PHE A 400 -8.24 5.28 2.15
N VAL A 401 -9.51 5.31 2.56
CA VAL A 401 -10.08 4.28 3.45
C VAL A 401 -10.50 3.04 2.67
N ALA A 402 -11.03 3.20 1.45
CA ALA A 402 -11.52 2.08 0.64
C ALA A 402 -10.40 1.20 0.05
N ALA A 403 -9.27 1.82 -0.26
CA ALA A 403 -8.10 1.15 -0.79
C ALA A 403 -7.35 0.37 0.29
N GLU A 404 -7.54 0.73 1.57
CA GLU A 404 -6.90 0.07 2.71
C GLU A 404 -7.66 -1.19 3.14
N ASN A 405 -6.96 -2.31 3.24
CA ASN A 405 -7.60 -3.63 3.27
C ASN A 405 -8.08 -4.11 4.65
N SER A 406 -7.87 -3.35 5.73
CA SER A 406 -8.31 -3.77 7.07
C SER A 406 -9.80 -3.54 7.33
N MET A 407 -10.46 -2.81 6.43
CA MET A 407 -11.81 -2.26 6.63
C MET A 407 -11.87 -1.47 7.94
N GLY A 408 -10.87 -0.60 8.15
CA GLY A 408 -10.75 0.30 9.30
C GLY A 408 -10.18 -0.32 10.57
N PHE A 409 -9.93 -1.63 10.65
CA PHE A 409 -9.41 -2.26 11.87
C PHE A 409 -8.03 -1.72 12.30
N HIS A 410 -7.17 -1.37 11.36
CA HIS A 410 -5.83 -0.87 11.67
C HIS A 410 -5.86 0.46 12.43
N ALA A 411 -6.78 1.38 12.09
CA ALA A 411 -7.00 2.63 12.82
C ALA A 411 -8.47 3.08 12.77
N PRO A 412 -9.35 2.51 13.61
CA PRO A 412 -10.80 2.67 13.47
C PRO A 412 -11.29 4.11 13.58
N GLN A 413 -10.74 4.86 14.54
CA GLN A 413 -11.11 6.26 14.76
C GLN A 413 -10.59 7.17 13.64
N GLU A 414 -9.41 6.89 13.10
CA GLU A 414 -8.88 7.64 11.96
C GLU A 414 -9.71 7.36 10.71
N ALA A 415 -10.02 6.09 10.41
CA ALA A 415 -10.90 5.74 9.29
C ALA A 415 -12.26 6.45 9.39
N ALA A 416 -12.88 6.47 10.57
CA ALA A 416 -14.14 7.17 10.79
C ALA A 416 -14.01 8.70 10.61
N ARG A 417 -12.93 9.32 11.10
CA ARG A 417 -12.65 10.76 10.88
C ARG A 417 -12.54 11.08 9.40
N ILE A 418 -11.74 10.30 8.67
CA ILE A 418 -11.50 10.49 7.24
C ILE A 418 -12.82 10.39 6.44
N LEU A 419 -13.65 9.38 6.74
CA LEU A 419 -14.96 9.22 6.09
C LEU A 419 -15.95 10.34 6.47
N GLY A 420 -15.92 10.81 7.71
CA GLY A 420 -16.71 11.96 8.16
C GLY A 420 -16.36 13.23 7.39
N GLU A 421 -15.07 13.54 7.26
CA GLU A 421 -14.58 14.65 6.43
C GLU A 421 -14.97 14.49 4.95
N ALA A 422 -14.85 13.28 4.42
CA ALA A 422 -15.23 13.00 3.04
C ALA A 422 -16.72 13.30 2.77
N ILE A 423 -17.61 12.92 3.69
CA ILE A 423 -19.05 13.23 3.60
C ILE A 423 -19.25 14.75 3.65
N ASP A 424 -18.61 15.43 4.60
CA ASP A 424 -18.73 16.88 4.76
C ASP A 424 -18.28 17.63 3.48
N TYR A 425 -17.09 17.33 2.95
CA TYR A 425 -16.61 17.92 1.70
C TYR A 425 -17.53 17.62 0.51
N ALA A 426 -18.06 16.39 0.41
CA ALA A 426 -18.99 16.05 -0.65
C ALA A 426 -20.28 16.89 -0.58
N ARG A 427 -20.83 17.08 0.63
CA ARG A 427 -22.05 17.88 0.84
C ARG A 427 -21.79 19.38 0.66
N GLN A 428 -20.65 19.90 1.09
CA GLN A 428 -20.24 21.28 0.79
C GLN A 428 -20.14 21.51 -0.73
N GLY A 429 -19.58 20.55 -1.47
CA GLY A 429 -19.53 20.63 -2.93
C GLY A 429 -20.91 20.72 -3.56
N GLN A 430 -21.88 19.94 -3.05
CA GLN A 430 -23.26 19.98 -3.55
C GLN A 430 -23.91 21.33 -3.27
N LEU A 431 -23.76 21.85 -2.05
CA LEU A 431 -24.27 23.18 -1.69
C LEU A 431 -23.69 24.27 -2.60
N GLU A 432 -22.40 24.20 -2.92
CA GLU A 432 -21.78 25.15 -3.85
C GLU A 432 -22.39 25.04 -5.25
N THR A 433 -22.61 23.83 -5.78
CA THR A 433 -23.27 23.69 -7.08
C THR A 433 -24.71 24.22 -7.07
N LEU A 434 -25.47 23.99 -6.00
CA LEU A 434 -26.84 24.51 -5.85
C LEU A 434 -26.86 26.04 -5.78
N ARG A 435 -25.90 26.64 -5.06
CA ARG A 435 -25.73 28.10 -5.01
C ARG A 435 -25.51 28.69 -6.40
N LEU A 436 -24.62 28.07 -7.19
CA LEU A 436 -24.34 28.51 -8.56
C LEU A 436 -25.56 28.36 -9.48
N GLN A 437 -26.33 27.28 -9.35
CA GLN A 437 -27.58 27.05 -10.10
C GLN A 437 -28.66 28.09 -9.76
N ALA A 438 -28.81 28.42 -8.48
CA ALA A 438 -29.74 29.47 -8.05
C ALA A 438 -29.34 30.83 -8.65
N LEU A 439 -28.05 31.17 -8.65
CA LEU A 439 -27.57 32.43 -9.24
C LEU A 439 -27.79 32.48 -10.76
N ALA A 440 -27.59 31.38 -11.47
CA ALA A 440 -27.85 31.29 -12.90
C ALA A 440 -29.34 31.51 -13.22
N THR A 441 -30.24 30.81 -12.53
CA THR A 441 -31.70 30.92 -12.74
C THR A 441 -32.28 32.29 -12.38
N THR A 442 -31.65 33.05 -11.47
CA THR A 442 -32.06 34.43 -11.16
C THR A 442 -31.64 35.46 -12.22
N LYS A 443 -30.57 35.21 -12.98
CA LYS A 443 -30.13 36.13 -14.05
C LYS A 443 -31.00 36.07 -15.30
N ASP A 444 -31.72 34.96 -15.48
CA ASP A 444 -32.62 34.73 -16.62
C ASP A 444 -34.08 35.14 -16.34
N LYS A 445 -34.38 35.73 -15.18
CA LYS A 445 -35.70 36.32 -14.90
C LYS A 445 -35.71 37.80 -15.34
N PRO A 446 -36.68 38.20 -16.19
CA PRO A 446 -36.78 39.56 -16.75
C PRO A 446 -37.06 40.64 -15.72
#